data_AF-A0A9E3RNU3-F1
#
_entry.id   AF-A0A9E3RNU3-F1
#
_cell.length_a   1.000
_cell.length_b   1.000
_cell.length_c   1.000
_cell.angle_alpha   90.00
_cell.angle_beta   90.00
_cell.angle_gamma   90.00
#
_symmetry.space_group_name_H-M   'P 1'
#
loop_
_entity.id
_entity.type
_entity.pdbx_description
1 polymer ?
#
loop_
_entity_poly.entity_id
_entity_poly.type
_entity_poly.pdbx_seq_one_letter_code
_entity_poly.pdbx_strand_id
1 'polypeptide(L)'
;MLKPEITLERAKIIGNEIHADWTRIDLEQFRMGLEVELEHGGLHPETNVTNDDAVMTAKIALAHLMDIPDYYARLNKMEHKAERYWERKRKEEQLREKLKEGVLTIRDEIAGWKNKMEAIEHLVPQLREQLAAVELSGMKKHIAKEAAKFEDLFDEGMKRVNELRERVTAFEKNAEHEFLKGKEKLRTALMKEKEKLDELLNDLAAFFEKLEKKFENFMYEVKEKLPESTVIW
;
A
#
# COMPACT_ATOMS: atom_id res chain seq x y z
N MET A 1 -16.88 -17.55 -7.35
CA MET A 1 -17.99 -18.31 -6.75
C MET A 1 -18.42 -19.34 -7.78
N LEU A 2 -18.75 -20.55 -7.37
CA LEU A 2 -19.29 -21.56 -8.29
C LEU A 2 -20.78 -21.29 -8.41
N LYS A 3 -21.22 -20.77 -9.56
CA LYS A 3 -22.65 -20.69 -9.86
C LYS A 3 -23.16 -22.12 -10.11
N PRO A 4 -24.32 -22.50 -9.56
CA PRO A 4 -24.89 -23.80 -9.87
C PRO A 4 -25.15 -23.88 -11.37
N GLU A 5 -24.49 -24.80 -12.07
CA GLU A 5 -24.70 -24.99 -13.51
C GLU A 5 -25.95 -25.83 -13.76
N ILE A 6 -26.92 -25.25 -14.46
CA ILE A 6 -28.16 -25.91 -14.85
C ILE A 6 -28.15 -26.10 -16.36
N THR A 7 -28.31 -27.35 -16.79
CA THR A 7 -28.46 -27.68 -18.21
C THR A 7 -29.83 -27.23 -18.71
N LEU A 8 -29.92 -26.91 -20.01
CA LEU A 8 -31.20 -26.60 -20.68
C LEU A 8 -32.24 -27.71 -20.49
N GLU A 9 -31.80 -28.97 -20.50
CA GLU A 9 -32.67 -30.12 -20.26
C GLU A 9 -33.27 -30.10 -18.85
N ARG A 10 -32.43 -29.86 -17.84
CA ARG A 10 -32.89 -29.77 -16.44
C ARG A 10 -33.82 -28.58 -16.24
N ALA A 11 -33.48 -27.42 -16.81
CA ALA A 11 -34.34 -26.24 -16.78
C ALA A 11 -35.70 -26.53 -17.43
N LYS A 12 -35.73 -27.24 -18.56
CA LYS A 12 -36.97 -27.60 -19.24
C LYS A 12 -37.83 -28.56 -18.40
N ILE A 13 -37.22 -29.54 -17.72
CA ILE A 13 -37.92 -30.46 -16.82
C ILE A 13 -38.60 -29.67 -15.68
N ILE A 14 -37.86 -28.80 -15.01
CA ILE A 14 -38.37 -27.98 -13.90
C ILE A 14 -39.46 -27.01 -14.39
N GLY A 15 -39.25 -26.36 -15.53
CA GLY A 15 -40.24 -25.45 -16.12
C GLY A 15 -41.54 -26.16 -16.51
N ASN A 16 -41.47 -27.39 -17.01
CA ASN A 16 -42.65 -28.19 -17.31
C ASN A 16 -43.45 -28.55 -16.04
N GLU A 17 -42.77 -28.82 -14.92
CA GLU A 17 -43.40 -29.13 -13.63
C GLU A 17 -44.22 -27.94 -13.09
N ILE A 18 -43.81 -26.71 -13.40
CA ILE A 18 -44.55 -25.49 -13.05
C ILE A 18 -45.44 -24.96 -14.19
N HIS A 19 -45.62 -25.73 -15.26
CA HIS A 19 -46.41 -25.36 -16.44
C HIS A 19 -45.97 -24.04 -17.11
N ALA A 20 -44.66 -23.81 -17.23
CA ALA A 20 -44.11 -22.66 -17.95
C ALA A 20 -44.57 -22.66 -19.42
N ASP A 21 -45.03 -21.51 -19.90
CA ASP A 21 -45.46 -21.33 -21.29
C ASP A 21 -44.26 -20.97 -22.18
N TRP A 22 -43.69 -21.99 -22.82
CA TRP A 22 -42.54 -21.83 -23.73
C TRP A 22 -42.86 -21.06 -25.02
N THR A 23 -44.12 -20.72 -25.29
CA THR A 23 -44.47 -19.80 -26.39
C THR A 23 -44.27 -18.34 -26.01
N ARG A 24 -44.20 -18.05 -24.71
CA ARG A 24 -44.02 -16.71 -24.13
C ARG A 24 -42.67 -16.53 -23.46
N ILE A 25 -42.10 -17.62 -22.93
CA ILE A 25 -40.86 -17.61 -22.15
C ILE A 25 -39.76 -18.33 -22.92
N ASP A 26 -38.62 -17.66 -23.07
CA ASP A 26 -37.42 -18.26 -23.63
C ASP A 26 -36.76 -19.24 -22.63
N LEU A 27 -36.42 -20.44 -23.10
CA LEU A 27 -35.86 -21.49 -22.25
C LEU A 27 -34.48 -21.13 -21.71
N GLU A 28 -33.66 -20.39 -22.47
CA GLU A 28 -32.34 -19.96 -22.01
C GLU A 28 -32.46 -18.88 -20.94
N GLN A 29 -33.38 -17.93 -21.10
CA GLN A 29 -33.69 -16.95 -20.04
C GLN A 29 -34.16 -17.63 -18.75
N PHE A 30 -35.01 -18.65 -18.87
CA PHE A 30 -35.46 -19.42 -17.71
C PHE A 30 -34.34 -20.22 -17.04
N ARG A 31 -33.47 -20.86 -17.83
CA ARG A 31 -32.28 -21.55 -17.34
C ARG A 31 -31.35 -20.59 -16.58
N MET A 32 -31.04 -19.43 -17.18
CA MET A 32 -30.25 -18.38 -16.53
C MET A 32 -30.89 -17.94 -15.21
N GLY A 33 -32.21 -17.81 -15.18
CA GLY A 33 -32.93 -17.44 -13.97
C GLY A 33 -32.78 -18.45 -12.84
N LEU A 34 -32.91 -19.73 -13.14
CA LEU A 34 -32.68 -20.78 -12.14
C LEU A 34 -31.28 -20.72 -11.54
N GLU A 35 -30.24 -20.46 -12.35
CA GLU A 35 -28.87 -20.36 -11.85
C GLU A 35 -28.68 -19.15 -10.93
N VAL A 36 -29.25 -18.00 -11.29
CA VAL A 36 -29.18 -16.76 -10.51
C VAL A 36 -29.90 -16.92 -9.17
N GLU A 37 -31.13 -17.42 -9.18
CA GLU A 37 -31.92 -17.56 -7.95
C GLU A 37 -31.32 -18.62 -7.00
N LEU A 38 -30.75 -19.71 -7.54
CA LEU A 38 -30.07 -20.73 -6.74
C LEU A 38 -28.70 -20.30 -6.22
N GLU A 39 -28.05 -19.30 -6.85
CA GLU A 39 -26.80 -18.73 -6.34
C GLU A 39 -26.99 -18.25 -4.89
N HIS A 40 -28.14 -17.63 -4.59
CA HIS A 40 -28.51 -17.12 -3.25
C HIS A 40 -29.16 -18.15 -2.32
N GLY A 41 -29.13 -19.43 -2.69
CA GLY A 41 -29.68 -20.54 -1.91
C GLY A 41 -28.77 -20.95 -0.74
N GLY A 42 -28.49 -22.24 -0.57
CA GLY A 42 -27.74 -22.79 0.58
C GLY A 42 -26.34 -22.20 0.78
N LEU A 43 -25.76 -21.57 -0.26
CA LEU A 43 -24.50 -20.83 -0.18
C LEU A 43 -24.62 -19.51 0.61
N HIS A 44 -25.81 -18.93 0.69
CA HIS A 44 -26.12 -17.68 1.39
C HIS A 44 -27.29 -17.87 2.37
N PRO A 45 -27.09 -18.55 3.51
CA PRO A 45 -28.17 -18.86 4.47
C PRO A 45 -28.97 -17.64 4.93
N GLU A 46 -28.34 -16.47 4.97
CA GLU A 46 -28.96 -15.19 5.33
C GLU A 46 -30.01 -14.69 4.33
N THR A 47 -29.92 -15.11 3.06
CA THR A 47 -30.84 -14.76 1.98
C THR A 47 -31.52 -15.98 1.34
N ASN A 48 -31.32 -17.18 1.87
CA ASN A 48 -31.88 -18.40 1.33
C ASN A 48 -33.38 -18.51 1.62
N VAL A 49 -34.20 -18.04 0.69
CA VAL A 49 -35.67 -18.03 0.84
C VAL A 49 -36.36 -19.28 0.28
N THR A 50 -35.69 -20.05 -0.59
CA THR A 50 -36.27 -21.25 -1.22
C THR A 50 -35.76 -22.55 -0.61
N ASN A 51 -34.74 -22.49 0.26
CA ASN A 51 -34.04 -23.66 0.80
C ASN A 51 -33.57 -24.61 -0.32
N ASP A 52 -33.04 -24.02 -1.41
CA ASP A 52 -32.61 -24.73 -2.63
C ASP A 52 -33.72 -25.55 -3.33
N ASP A 53 -35.00 -25.32 -3.00
CA ASP A 53 -36.10 -25.99 -3.67
C ASP A 53 -36.22 -25.50 -5.12
N ALA A 54 -35.98 -26.42 -6.06
CA ALA A 54 -35.94 -26.10 -7.49
C ALA A 54 -37.27 -25.58 -8.03
N VAL A 55 -38.41 -26.05 -7.50
CA VAL A 55 -39.75 -25.66 -7.96
C VAL A 55 -40.11 -24.27 -7.44
N MET A 56 -39.81 -23.97 -6.18
CA MET A 56 -40.00 -22.64 -5.60
C MET A 56 -39.11 -21.62 -6.30
N THR A 57 -37.84 -21.96 -6.51
CA THR A 57 -36.86 -21.15 -7.24
C THR A 57 -37.34 -20.86 -8.67
N ALA A 58 -37.83 -21.89 -9.38
CA ALA A 58 -38.38 -21.76 -10.72
C ALA A 58 -39.56 -20.79 -10.82
N LYS A 59 -40.42 -20.74 -9.79
CA LYS A 59 -41.55 -19.80 -9.76
C LYS A 59 -41.08 -18.35 -9.63
N ILE A 60 -40.00 -18.09 -8.90
CA ILE A 60 -39.40 -16.76 -8.80
C ILE A 60 -38.84 -16.35 -10.16
N ALA A 61 -38.07 -17.24 -10.79
CA ALA A 61 -37.53 -16.97 -12.12
C ALA A 61 -38.61 -16.74 -13.18
N LEU A 62 -39.69 -17.52 -13.14
CA LEU A 62 -40.82 -17.35 -14.03
C LEU A 62 -41.54 -16.01 -13.81
N ALA A 63 -41.70 -15.56 -12.56
CA ALA A 63 -42.34 -14.29 -12.25
C ALA A 63 -41.62 -13.11 -12.92
N HIS A 64 -40.28 -13.07 -12.85
CA HIS A 64 -39.51 -12.02 -13.51
C HIS A 64 -39.62 -12.06 -15.04
N LEU A 65 -39.65 -13.24 -15.64
CA LEU A 65 -39.77 -13.40 -17.09
C LEU A 65 -41.18 -13.12 -17.62
N MET A 66 -42.20 -13.26 -16.77
CA MET A 66 -43.57 -12.84 -17.08
C MET A 66 -43.69 -11.32 -17.18
N ASP A 67 -42.90 -10.57 -16.42
CA ASP A 67 -42.87 -9.10 -16.44
C ASP A 67 -41.93 -8.56 -17.53
N ILE A 68 -40.73 -9.13 -17.63
CA ILE A 68 -39.67 -8.68 -18.55
C ILE A 68 -39.06 -9.92 -19.23
N PRO A 69 -39.39 -10.20 -20.51
CA PRO A 69 -38.97 -11.45 -21.17
C PRO A 69 -37.47 -11.68 -21.26
N ASP A 70 -36.64 -10.63 -21.20
CA ASP A 70 -35.16 -10.68 -21.24
C ASP A 70 -34.50 -10.27 -19.90
N TYR A 71 -35.23 -10.42 -18.79
CA TYR A 71 -34.81 -9.97 -17.45
C TYR A 71 -33.40 -10.42 -17.09
N TYR A 72 -33.11 -11.72 -17.19
CA TYR A 72 -31.84 -12.28 -16.74
C TYR A 72 -30.67 -11.89 -17.63
N ALA A 73 -30.90 -11.64 -18.94
CA ALA A 73 -29.88 -11.03 -19.79
C ALA A 73 -29.51 -9.60 -19.34
N ARG A 74 -30.51 -8.80 -18.94
CA ARG A 74 -30.30 -7.44 -18.42
C ARG A 74 -29.62 -7.44 -17.07
N LEU A 75 -30.07 -8.31 -16.16
CA LEU A 75 -29.51 -8.49 -14.82
C LEU A 75 -28.03 -8.86 -14.93
N ASN A 76 -27.69 -9.89 -15.71
CA ASN A 76 -26.31 -10.33 -15.91
C ASN A 76 -25.41 -9.18 -16.42
N LYS A 77 -25.90 -8.37 -17.37
CA LYS A 77 -25.16 -7.20 -17.87
C LYS A 77 -24.96 -6.14 -16.80
N MET A 78 -25.97 -5.89 -15.96
CA MET A 78 -25.90 -4.92 -14.87
C MET A 78 -24.92 -5.39 -13.78
N GLU A 79 -25.04 -6.64 -13.34
CA GLU A 79 -24.18 -7.25 -12.33
C GLU A 79 -22.72 -7.25 -12.77
N HIS A 80 -22.41 -7.72 -13.98
CA HIS A 80 -21.04 -7.66 -14.49
C HIS A 80 -20.47 -6.24 -14.58
N LYS A 81 -21.32 -5.24 -14.85
CA LYS A 81 -20.88 -3.83 -14.83
C LYS A 81 -20.59 -3.38 -13.39
N ALA A 82 -21.43 -3.76 -12.44
CA ALA A 82 -21.28 -3.45 -11.02
C ALA A 82 -20.06 -4.17 -10.41
N GLU A 83 -19.87 -5.47 -10.70
CA GLU A 83 -18.71 -6.26 -10.30
C GLU A 83 -17.41 -5.60 -10.74
N ARG A 84 -17.28 -5.28 -12.03
CA ARG A 84 -16.09 -4.59 -12.55
C ARG A 84 -15.85 -3.24 -11.89
N TYR A 85 -16.92 -2.51 -11.58
CA TYR A 85 -16.82 -1.22 -10.88
C TYR A 85 -16.31 -1.41 -9.45
N TRP A 86 -16.92 -2.31 -8.68
CA TRP A 86 -16.59 -2.57 -7.28
C TRP A 86 -15.27 -3.30 -7.09
N GLU A 87 -14.90 -4.20 -8.00
CA GLU A 87 -13.57 -4.81 -8.04
C GLU A 87 -12.50 -3.74 -8.27
N ARG A 88 -12.72 -2.84 -9.23
CA ARG A 88 -11.82 -1.72 -9.46
C ARG A 88 -11.71 -0.87 -8.20
N LYS A 89 -12.83 -0.45 -7.62
CA LYS A 89 -12.89 0.37 -6.39
C LYS A 89 -12.12 -0.26 -5.23
N ARG A 90 -12.30 -1.56 -4.98
CA ARG A 90 -11.54 -2.30 -3.97
C ARG A 90 -10.04 -2.28 -4.24
N LYS A 91 -9.61 -2.49 -5.50
CA LYS A 91 -8.19 -2.39 -5.88
C LYS A 91 -7.63 -0.98 -5.68
N GLU A 92 -8.42 0.08 -5.92
CA GLU A 92 -7.98 1.47 -5.66
C GLU A 92 -7.78 1.71 -4.17
N GLU A 93 -8.69 1.24 -3.32
CA GLU A 93 -8.59 1.39 -1.86
C GLU A 93 -7.40 0.61 -1.30
N GLN A 94 -7.21 -0.64 -1.74
CA GLN A 94 -6.05 -1.45 -1.34
C GLN A 94 -4.73 -0.79 -1.74
N LEU A 95 -4.67 -0.18 -2.93
CA LEU A 95 -3.50 0.58 -3.37
C LEU A 95 -3.28 1.83 -2.51
N ARG A 96 -4.36 2.55 -2.19
CA ARG A 96 -4.32 3.75 -1.34
C ARG A 96 -3.78 3.43 0.05
N GLU A 97 -4.25 2.37 0.68
CA GLU A 97 -3.74 1.95 1.99
C GLU A 97 -2.27 1.51 1.92
N LYS A 98 -1.86 0.73 0.90
CA LYS A 98 -0.44 0.38 0.70
C LYS A 98 0.47 1.59 0.50
N LEU A 99 0.01 2.59 -0.26
CA LEU A 99 0.76 3.83 -0.46
C LEU A 99 0.88 4.61 0.85
N LYS A 100 -0.22 4.72 1.60
CA LYS A 100 -0.24 5.40 2.90
C LYS A 100 0.69 4.74 3.90
N GLU A 101 0.68 3.41 3.98
CA GLU A 101 1.59 2.63 4.82
C GLU A 101 3.05 2.88 4.43
N GLY A 102 3.40 2.76 3.15
CA GLY A 102 4.77 2.99 2.69
C GLY A 102 5.27 4.42 2.95
N VAL A 103 4.41 5.43 2.79
CA VAL A 103 4.75 6.82 3.10
C VAL A 103 4.95 7.04 4.60
N LEU A 104 4.11 6.41 5.45
CA LEU A 104 4.29 6.47 6.90
C LEU A 104 5.65 5.88 7.32
N THR A 105 6.02 4.72 6.76
CA THR A 105 7.35 4.12 7.00
C THR A 105 8.48 5.08 6.63
N ILE A 106 8.43 5.68 5.43
CA ILE A 106 9.44 6.66 5.00
C ILE A 106 9.50 7.86 5.95
N ARG A 107 8.35 8.37 6.42
CA ARG A 107 8.30 9.49 7.36
C ARG A 107 8.95 9.12 8.69
N ASP A 108 8.67 7.93 9.21
CA ASP A 108 9.23 7.45 10.47
C ASP A 108 10.76 7.29 10.38
N GLU A 109 11.27 6.79 9.26
CA GLU A 109 12.71 6.70 9.00
C GLU A 109 13.38 8.09 8.92
N ILE A 110 12.76 9.03 8.18
CA ILE A 110 13.24 10.42 8.11
C ILE A 110 13.29 11.05 9.50
N ALA A 111 12.26 10.85 10.32
CA ALA A 111 12.23 11.36 11.69
C ALA A 111 13.32 10.71 12.56
N GLY A 112 13.53 9.40 12.40
CA GLY A 112 14.61 8.67 13.07
C GLY A 112 15.99 9.23 12.73
N TRP A 113 16.29 9.48 11.45
CA TRP A 113 17.56 10.10 11.05
C TRP A 113 17.68 11.54 11.52
N LYS A 114 16.62 12.34 11.46
CA LYS A 114 16.64 13.71 11.98
C LYS A 114 17.03 13.72 13.46
N ASN A 115 16.44 12.84 14.27
CA ASN A 115 16.76 12.74 15.70
C ASN A 115 18.21 12.28 15.94
N LYS A 116 18.69 11.30 15.17
CA LYS A 116 20.11 10.86 15.24
C LYS A 116 21.06 12.00 14.90
N MET A 117 20.72 12.80 13.89
CA MET A 117 21.53 13.93 13.46
C MET A 117 21.56 15.04 14.52
N GLU A 118 20.42 15.43 15.07
CA GLU A 118 20.38 16.40 16.18
C GLU A 118 21.24 15.95 17.37
N ALA A 119 21.27 14.65 17.67
CA ALA A 119 22.15 14.10 18.72
C ALA A 119 23.64 14.27 18.38
N ILE A 120 24.05 13.99 17.13
CA ILE A 120 25.45 14.20 16.68
C ILE A 120 25.82 15.69 16.72
N GLU A 121 24.94 16.57 16.27
CA GLU A 121 25.15 18.02 16.28
C GLU A 121 25.43 18.53 17.71
N HIS A 122 24.77 17.98 18.71
CA HIS A 122 25.02 18.32 20.12
C HIS A 122 26.33 17.76 20.68
N LEU A 123 26.85 16.65 20.13
CA LEU A 123 28.11 16.04 20.57
C LEU A 123 29.35 16.77 20.03
N VAL A 124 29.27 17.33 18.81
CA VAL A 124 30.42 17.98 18.16
C VAL A 124 31.00 19.17 18.97
N PRO A 125 30.19 20.09 19.53
CA PRO A 125 30.69 21.15 20.40
C PRO A 125 31.39 20.62 21.66
N GLN A 126 30.86 19.56 22.27
CA GLN A 126 31.42 18.96 23.49
C GLN A 126 32.80 18.36 23.20
N LEU A 127 32.92 17.63 22.09
CA LEU A 127 34.20 17.13 21.59
C LEU A 127 35.20 18.27 21.35
N ARG A 128 34.78 19.36 20.69
CA ARG A 128 35.62 20.54 20.44
C ARG A 128 36.15 21.15 21.75
N GLU A 129 35.30 21.30 22.77
CA GLU A 129 35.70 21.84 24.08
C GLU A 129 36.72 20.93 24.76
N GLN A 130 36.46 19.62 24.79
CA GLN A 130 37.37 18.64 25.39
C GLN A 130 38.72 18.59 24.67
N LEU A 131 38.74 18.76 23.35
CA LEU A 131 39.97 18.81 22.55
C LEU A 131 40.76 20.10 22.73
N ALA A 132 40.10 21.20 23.08
CA ALA A 132 40.79 22.45 23.41
C ALA A 132 41.73 22.25 24.61
N ALA A 133 41.38 21.35 25.55
CA ALA A 133 42.14 21.02 26.75
C ALA A 133 43.31 20.05 26.54
N VAL A 134 43.45 19.44 25.36
CA VAL A 134 44.53 18.48 25.07
C VAL A 134 45.83 19.20 24.69
N GLU A 135 46.92 18.94 25.43
CA GLU A 135 48.24 19.60 25.25
C GLU A 135 49.07 19.07 24.07
N LEU A 136 48.74 17.90 23.53
CA LEU A 136 49.47 17.26 22.42
C LEU A 136 49.15 17.92 21.06
N SER A 137 49.96 18.88 20.63
CA SER A 137 49.72 19.73 19.44
C SER A 137 49.49 18.97 18.12
N GLY A 138 50.19 17.84 17.90
CA GLY A 138 50.04 17.01 16.70
C GLY A 138 48.71 16.27 16.65
N MET A 139 48.26 15.76 17.81
CA MET A 139 46.99 15.06 17.95
C MET A 139 45.81 16.03 17.84
N LYS A 140 45.93 17.23 18.42
CA LYS A 140 44.95 18.31 18.27
C LYS A 140 44.68 18.67 16.80
N LYS A 141 45.73 18.72 15.97
CA LYS A 141 45.61 18.99 14.53
C LYS A 141 44.93 17.84 13.76
N HIS A 142 45.25 16.59 14.10
CA HIS A 142 44.61 15.42 13.49
C HIS A 142 43.11 15.38 13.82
N ILE A 143 42.76 15.56 15.10
CA ILE A 143 41.37 15.48 15.53
C ILE A 143 40.54 16.63 14.97
N ALA A 144 41.08 17.86 14.94
CA ALA A 144 40.41 18.99 14.30
C ALA A 144 40.13 18.74 12.80
N LYS A 145 41.05 18.06 12.10
CA LYS A 145 40.87 17.70 10.70
C LYS A 145 39.77 16.64 10.51
N GLU A 146 39.71 15.62 11.36
CA GLU A 146 38.65 14.61 11.29
C GLU A 146 37.29 15.21 11.70
N ALA A 147 37.24 16.07 12.72
CA ALA A 147 36.02 16.77 13.13
C ALA A 147 35.44 17.63 11.98
N ALA A 148 36.28 18.36 11.25
CA ALA A 148 35.84 19.14 10.08
C ALA A 148 35.23 18.25 8.98
N LYS A 149 35.80 17.06 8.74
CA LYS A 149 35.22 16.10 7.78
C LYS A 149 33.87 15.57 8.26
N PHE A 150 33.67 15.40 9.56
CA PHE A 150 32.37 15.00 10.11
C PHE A 150 31.34 16.10 9.92
N GLU A 151 31.71 17.37 10.08
CA GLU A 151 30.83 18.51 9.81
C GLU A 151 30.41 18.56 8.34
N ASP A 152 31.36 18.40 7.40
CA ASP A 152 31.03 18.34 5.97
C ASP A 152 30.05 17.20 5.65
N LEU A 153 30.29 16.01 6.22
CA LEU A 153 29.39 14.86 6.06
C LEU A 153 28.05 15.07 6.76
N PHE A 154 28.04 15.78 7.88
CA PHE A 154 26.83 16.11 8.62
C PHE A 154 25.91 17.00 7.79
N ASP A 155 26.47 18.08 7.24
CA ASP A 155 25.76 19.00 6.36
C ASP A 155 25.23 18.30 5.10
N GLU A 156 26.03 17.42 4.50
CA GLU A 156 25.58 16.59 3.38
C GLU A 156 24.41 15.68 3.77
N GLY A 157 24.49 15.02 4.93
CA GLY A 157 23.43 14.18 5.46
C GLY A 157 22.13 14.96 5.69
N MET A 158 22.21 16.12 6.33
CA MET A 158 21.06 16.99 6.58
C MET A 158 20.42 17.49 5.28
N LYS A 159 21.22 17.83 4.27
CA LYS A 159 20.72 18.21 2.96
C LYS A 159 19.93 17.06 2.32
N ARG A 160 20.48 15.83 2.32
CA ARG A 160 19.80 14.64 1.76
C ARG A 160 18.49 14.33 2.50
N VAL A 161 18.48 14.41 3.83
CA VAL A 161 17.26 14.23 4.66
C VAL A 161 16.19 15.25 4.28
N ASN A 162 16.55 16.52 4.14
CA ASN A 162 15.61 17.58 3.76
C ASN A 162 15.07 17.40 2.35
N GLU A 163 15.93 17.05 1.39
CA GLU A 163 15.50 16.75 0.00
C GLU A 163 14.50 15.59 -0.05
N LEU A 164 14.76 14.50 0.71
CA LEU A 164 13.84 13.38 0.79
C LEU A 164 12.50 13.80 1.41
N ARG A 165 12.51 14.58 2.50
CA ARG A 165 11.30 15.10 3.15
C ARG A 165 10.44 15.93 2.20
N GLU A 166 11.06 16.81 1.43
CA GLU A 166 10.35 17.65 0.45
C GLU A 166 9.72 16.80 -0.66
N ARG A 167 10.45 15.79 -1.17
CA ARG A 167 9.91 14.87 -2.18
C ARG A 167 8.75 14.03 -1.66
N VAL A 168 8.82 13.54 -0.42
CA VAL A 168 7.72 12.82 0.23
C VAL A 168 6.49 13.71 0.37
N THR A 169 6.68 14.97 0.80
CA THR A 169 5.58 15.94 0.92
C THR A 169 4.93 16.24 -0.44
N ALA A 170 5.74 16.41 -1.49
CA ALA A 170 5.25 16.61 -2.85
C ALA A 170 4.50 15.38 -3.38
N PHE A 171 5.02 14.18 -3.12
CA PHE A 171 4.38 12.91 -3.46
C PHE A 171 3.02 12.77 -2.79
N GLU A 172 2.89 13.05 -1.49
CA GLU A 172 1.61 12.97 -0.76
C GLU A 172 0.55 13.89 -1.38
N LYS A 173 0.92 15.15 -1.66
CA LYS A 173 0.02 16.13 -2.27
C LYS A 173 -0.43 15.69 -3.66
N ASN A 174 0.49 15.14 -4.45
CA ASN A 174 0.18 14.60 -5.77
C ASN A 174 -0.72 13.37 -5.67
N ALA A 175 -0.40 12.43 -4.78
CA ALA A 175 -1.18 11.21 -4.57
C ALA A 175 -2.62 11.53 -4.19
N GLU A 176 -2.85 12.43 -3.23
CA GLU A 176 -4.19 12.85 -2.81
C GLU A 176 -5.01 13.43 -3.98
N HIS A 177 -4.40 14.34 -4.75
CA HIS A 177 -5.02 14.93 -5.92
C HIS A 177 -5.32 13.90 -7.03
N GLU A 178 -4.43 12.94 -7.26
CA GLU A 178 -4.58 11.92 -8.29
C GLU A 178 -5.61 10.84 -7.93
N PHE A 179 -5.72 10.49 -6.64
CA PHE A 179 -6.77 9.60 -6.15
C PHE A 179 -8.17 10.17 -6.38
N LEU A 180 -8.34 11.50 -6.27
CA LEU A 180 -9.60 12.18 -6.58
C LEU A 180 -9.98 12.10 -8.08
N LYS A 181 -9.00 11.93 -8.98
CA LYS A 181 -9.22 11.92 -10.43
C LYS A 181 -9.39 10.52 -11.05
N GLY A 182 -9.06 9.45 -10.32
CA GLY A 182 -9.44 8.07 -10.68
C GLY A 182 -8.88 7.50 -12.00
N LYS A 183 -7.76 8.01 -12.51
CA LYS A 183 -7.18 7.58 -13.81
C LYS A 183 -6.05 6.57 -13.64
N GLU A 184 -6.12 5.48 -14.40
CA GLU A 184 -5.17 4.35 -14.35
C GLU A 184 -3.72 4.73 -14.68
N LYS A 185 -3.50 5.58 -15.70
CA LYS A 185 -2.15 6.07 -16.07
C LYS A 185 -1.44 6.80 -14.92
N LEU A 186 -2.20 7.42 -14.02
CA LEU A 186 -1.66 8.20 -12.90
C LEU A 186 -1.22 7.28 -11.75
N ARG A 187 -1.79 6.05 -11.65
CA ARG A 187 -1.31 5.03 -10.71
C ARG A 187 0.08 4.54 -11.05
N THR A 188 0.35 4.26 -12.32
CA THR A 188 1.68 3.81 -12.75
C THR A 188 2.73 4.88 -12.48
N ALA A 189 2.38 6.17 -12.64
CA ALA A 189 3.27 7.27 -12.30
C ALA A 189 3.54 7.34 -10.79
N LEU A 190 2.50 7.25 -9.95
CA LEU A 190 2.64 7.22 -8.49
C LEU A 190 3.49 6.05 -8.00
N MET A 191 3.31 4.85 -8.57
CA MET A 191 4.13 3.70 -8.19
C MET A 191 5.61 3.90 -8.52
N LYS A 192 5.93 4.43 -9.71
CA LYS A 192 7.30 4.77 -10.09
C LYS A 192 7.91 5.86 -9.22
N GLU A 193 7.10 6.81 -8.79
CA GLU A 193 7.54 7.88 -7.88
C GLU A 193 7.83 7.32 -6.48
N LYS A 194 7.00 6.40 -5.98
CA LYS A 194 7.28 5.65 -4.75
C LYS A 194 8.58 4.85 -4.84
N GLU A 195 8.78 4.10 -5.93
CA GLU A 195 10.03 3.33 -6.13
C GLU A 195 11.27 4.23 -6.05
N LYS A 196 11.22 5.43 -6.63
CA LYS A 196 12.29 6.42 -6.50
C LYS A 196 12.49 6.93 -5.07
N LEU A 197 11.41 7.08 -4.30
CA LEU A 197 11.52 7.44 -2.88
C LEU A 197 12.18 6.31 -2.09
N ASP A 198 11.81 5.06 -2.35
CA ASP A 198 12.43 3.88 -1.73
C ASP A 198 13.94 3.79 -2.09
N GLU A 199 14.33 4.08 -3.33
CA GLU A 199 15.74 4.15 -3.75
C GLU A 199 16.53 5.22 -2.99
N LEU A 200 15.95 6.43 -2.85
CA LEU A 200 16.58 7.53 -2.10
C LEU A 200 16.70 7.22 -0.62
N LEU A 201 15.68 6.56 -0.05
CA LEU A 201 15.69 6.10 1.32
C LEU A 201 16.84 5.12 1.55
N ASN A 202 17.01 4.13 0.67
CA ASN A 202 18.08 3.15 0.76
C ASN A 202 19.47 3.78 0.60
N ASP A 203 19.64 4.73 -0.34
CA ASP A 203 20.91 5.47 -0.49
C ASP A 203 21.25 6.27 0.78
N LEU A 204 20.24 6.91 1.38
CA LEU A 204 20.40 7.67 2.61
C LEU A 204 20.70 6.78 3.81
N ALA A 205 20.07 5.61 3.91
CA ALA A 205 20.38 4.60 4.92
C ALA A 205 21.84 4.14 4.81
N ALA A 206 22.31 3.83 3.60
CA ALA A 206 23.69 3.41 3.35
C ALA A 206 24.71 4.54 3.61
N PHE A 207 24.32 5.79 3.39
CA PHE A 207 25.12 6.95 3.77
C PHE A 207 25.28 7.03 5.29
N PHE A 208 24.18 6.90 6.04
CA PHE A 208 24.22 6.98 7.50
C PHE A 208 24.97 5.82 8.15
N GLU A 209 24.83 4.59 7.64
CA GLU A 209 25.61 3.44 8.13
C GLU A 209 27.13 3.69 8.01
N LYS A 210 27.55 4.26 6.87
CA LYS A 210 28.96 4.63 6.65
C LYS A 210 29.41 5.78 7.57
N LEU A 211 28.53 6.75 7.82
CA LEU A 211 28.81 7.87 8.71
C LEU A 211 28.97 7.41 10.16
N GLU A 212 28.03 6.60 10.66
CA GLU A 212 28.06 6.00 12.00
C GLU A 212 29.35 5.21 12.19
N LYS A 213 29.71 4.32 11.26
CA LYS A 213 30.95 3.55 11.33
C LYS A 213 32.21 4.42 11.33
N LYS A 214 32.22 5.51 10.55
CA LYS A 214 33.34 6.46 10.58
C LYS A 214 33.44 7.13 11.95
N PHE A 215 32.31 7.57 12.50
CA PHE A 215 32.24 8.23 13.78
C PHE A 215 32.71 7.32 14.92
N GLU A 216 32.24 6.07 14.96
CA GLU A 216 32.69 5.06 15.93
C GLU A 216 34.20 4.83 15.89
N ASN A 217 34.77 4.66 14.69
CA ASN A 217 36.22 4.48 14.54
C ASN A 217 36.99 5.71 15.03
N PHE A 218 36.50 6.92 14.73
CA PHE A 218 37.10 8.15 15.20
C PHE A 218 37.04 8.26 16.73
N MET A 219 35.88 7.97 17.34
CA MET A 219 35.74 7.97 18.80
C MET A 219 36.65 6.94 19.46
N TYR A 220 36.80 5.75 18.86
CA TYR A 220 37.75 4.73 19.32
C TYR A 220 39.20 5.24 19.27
N GLU A 221 39.62 5.86 18.16
CA GLU A 221 40.97 6.43 18.05
C GLU A 221 41.23 7.54 19.05
N VAL A 222 40.25 8.41 19.27
CA VAL A 222 40.32 9.49 20.26
C VAL A 222 40.48 8.89 21.66
N LYS A 223 39.71 7.86 22.01
CA LYS A 223 39.77 7.17 23.31
C LYS A 223 41.09 6.45 23.56
N GLU A 224 41.64 5.76 22.55
CA GLU A 224 42.93 5.05 22.65
C GLU A 224 44.12 6.00 22.83
N LYS A 225 44.06 7.19 22.21
CA LYS A 225 45.20 8.11 22.16
C LYS A 225 45.15 9.17 23.26
N LEU A 226 44.01 9.37 23.93
CA LEU A 226 43.88 10.31 25.05
C LEU A 226 44.12 9.58 26.39
N PRO A 227 44.78 10.23 27.37
CA PRO A 227 44.97 9.64 28.69
C PRO A 227 43.61 9.39 29.36
N GLU A 228 43.48 8.29 30.13
CA GLU A 228 42.25 7.85 30.81
C GLU A 228 41.59 8.94 31.68
N SER A 229 42.35 9.94 32.11
CA SER A 229 41.86 11.12 32.83
C SER A 229 40.99 12.05 31.98
N THR A 230 40.98 11.87 30.65
CA THR A 230 40.20 12.66 29.70
C THR A 230 38.88 11.93 29.45
N VAL A 231 37.84 12.31 30.17
CA VAL A 231 36.51 11.70 30.01
C VAL A 231 35.91 12.17 28.70
N ILE A 232 35.69 11.25 27.77
CA ILE A 232 34.91 11.47 26.55
C ILE A 232 33.84 10.38 26.53
N TRP A 233 32.57 10.81 26.47
CA TRP A 233 31.38 9.96 26.49
C TRP A 233 31.16 9.29 25.13
#